data_AF-A0A8D8S4P7-F1
#
_entry.id   AF-A0A8D8S4P7-F1
#
_cell.length_a   1.000
_cell.length_b   1.000
_cell.length_c   1.000
_cell.angle_alpha   90.00
_cell.angle_beta   90.00
_cell.angle_gamma   90.00
#
_symmetry.space_group_name_H-M   'P 1'
#
loop_
_entity.id
_entity.type
_entity.pdbx_description
1 polymer ?
#
loop_
_entity_poly.entity_id
_entity_poly.type
_entity_poly.pdbx_seq_one_letter_code
_entity_poly.pdbx_strand_id
1 'polypeptide(L)'
;MPPGLYAQEKACKQEDRLIARLQEMELDNSLISVLRRQAILLLDGGSSSGLGLGIHAESIPMHTFARFLFLALLNYYPDLAYEVGLRAMRLPILEDHEDSDDAMTGQVSSLILSRYPRWFTLGHIETQQCALGSTMLSTAKGEVMRLRTVLESAQRHIHSSSHLFKLAQDAFRFATPENGPRHQTLLSVAFELGLQVMRMTLSSLNWRRREMVRWLVTCATEVGVAALQSIMQNWYQLFSPTEATGPVATTIMSHSTIMRLGLSFAQQDQLSSCARTLALQCATKDPPNCALNALTLCESEAMAFETAYQIVIDAASHIMTSSQLFTIARYMEHRGYPTRAYKLAVLAMKNVHLAYNQDTHPAINDIHWACALSHSLGKTELSHMIPLLVKNVQCATVLSDILRRCSMTAPGMSCPGPTGAGGSASHDGKHHHHHHHHHHRSSSRASSSGLKSLSYDRPPLRQ
;
A
#
# COMPACT_ATOMS: atom_id res chain seq x y z
N MET A 1 -0.50 9.16 -38.53
CA MET A 1 -1.73 9.85 -38.06
C MET A 1 -1.92 11.19 -38.74
N PRO A 2 -3.17 11.66 -38.99
CA PRO A 2 -3.38 12.98 -39.56
C PRO A 2 -2.86 14.08 -38.62
N PRO A 3 -2.32 15.19 -39.16
CA PRO A 3 -1.79 16.27 -38.35
C PRO A 3 -2.92 17.05 -37.66
N GLY A 4 -2.71 17.36 -36.37
CA GLY A 4 -3.62 18.19 -35.56
C GLY A 4 -4.69 17.41 -34.80
N LEU A 5 -5.02 17.91 -33.60
CA LEU A 5 -5.98 17.30 -32.66
C LEU A 5 -7.33 16.98 -33.32
N TYR A 6 -7.95 17.96 -33.98
CA TYR A 6 -9.28 17.80 -34.56
C TYR A 6 -9.32 16.72 -35.66
N ALA A 7 -8.27 16.64 -36.49
CA ALA A 7 -8.19 15.65 -37.55
C ALA A 7 -8.02 14.23 -36.97
N GLN A 8 -7.22 14.08 -35.91
CA GLN A 8 -7.05 12.81 -35.20
C GLN A 8 -8.34 12.36 -34.51
N GLU A 9 -9.01 13.27 -33.78
CA GLU A 9 -10.30 12.95 -33.15
C GLU A 9 -11.36 12.58 -34.18
N LYS A 10 -11.41 13.30 -35.30
CA LYS A 10 -12.33 13.00 -36.40
C LYS A 10 -12.02 11.62 -36.98
N ALA A 11 -10.75 11.28 -37.20
CA ALA A 11 -10.35 9.97 -37.69
C ALA A 11 -10.80 8.84 -36.75
N CYS A 12 -10.52 8.96 -35.44
CA CYS A 12 -10.95 7.95 -34.45
C CYS A 12 -12.48 7.80 -34.43
N LYS A 13 -13.22 8.91 -34.41
CA LYS A 13 -14.70 8.89 -34.44
C LYS A 13 -15.26 8.27 -35.73
N GLN A 14 -14.61 8.46 -36.88
CA GLN A 14 -15.05 7.84 -38.13
C GLN A 14 -14.73 6.35 -38.16
N GLU A 15 -13.56 5.93 -37.65
CA GLU A 15 -13.23 4.51 -37.48
C GLU A 15 -14.30 3.80 -36.64
N ASP A 16 -14.62 4.35 -35.46
CA ASP A 16 -15.65 3.79 -34.57
C ASP A 16 -17.02 3.67 -35.27
N ARG A 17 -17.42 4.69 -36.04
CA ARG A 17 -18.70 4.68 -36.79
C ARG A 17 -18.72 3.62 -37.89
N LEU A 18 -17.62 3.47 -38.64
CA LEU A 18 -17.51 2.46 -39.68
C LEU A 18 -17.54 1.05 -39.08
N ILE A 19 -16.83 0.83 -37.98
CA ILE A 19 -16.84 -0.46 -37.27
C ILE A 19 -18.24 -0.78 -36.74
N ALA A 20 -18.96 0.20 -36.16
CA ALA A 20 -20.33 -0.01 -35.73
C ALA A 20 -21.24 -0.46 -36.88
N ARG A 21 -21.09 0.14 -38.07
CA ARG A 21 -21.84 -0.30 -39.27
C ARG A 21 -21.46 -1.69 -39.73
N LEU A 22 -20.19 -2.07 -39.65
CA LEU A 22 -19.75 -3.43 -39.96
C LEU A 22 -20.31 -4.46 -38.97
N GLN A 23 -20.48 -4.08 -37.69
CA GLN A 23 -21.06 -4.93 -36.66
C GLN A 23 -22.58 -5.13 -36.81
N GLU A 24 -23.28 -4.23 -37.51
CA GLU A 24 -24.71 -4.37 -37.84
C GLU A 24 -24.94 -5.42 -38.95
N MET A 25 -23.90 -5.81 -39.69
CA MET A 25 -24.01 -6.79 -40.77
C MET A 25 -24.07 -8.23 -40.24
N GLU A 26 -24.91 -9.06 -40.85
CA GLU A 26 -24.95 -10.49 -40.54
C GLU A 26 -23.65 -11.17 -41.01
N LEU A 27 -22.99 -11.90 -40.10
CA LEU A 27 -21.76 -12.64 -40.39
C LEU A 27 -22.05 -13.94 -41.14
N ASP A 28 -22.42 -13.82 -42.42
CA ASP A 28 -22.60 -14.95 -43.32
C ASP A 28 -21.25 -15.51 -43.81
N ASN A 29 -21.29 -16.71 -44.41
CA ASN A 29 -20.08 -17.38 -44.90
C ASN A 29 -19.30 -16.54 -45.93
N SER A 30 -20.00 -15.71 -46.71
CA SER A 30 -19.39 -14.82 -47.69
C SER A 30 -18.57 -13.72 -47.00
N LEU A 31 -19.18 -13.00 -46.05
CA LEU A 31 -18.52 -11.95 -45.28
C LEU A 31 -17.36 -12.52 -44.47
N ILE A 32 -17.52 -13.68 -43.83
CA ILE A 32 -16.43 -14.34 -43.10
C ILE A 32 -15.25 -14.65 -44.03
N SER A 33 -15.52 -15.14 -45.25
CA SER A 33 -14.46 -15.40 -46.24
C SER A 33 -13.74 -14.11 -46.67
N VAL A 34 -14.48 -13.01 -46.84
CA VAL A 34 -13.90 -11.70 -47.15
C VAL A 34 -13.04 -11.20 -45.99
N LEU A 35 -13.55 -11.24 -44.75
CA LEU A 35 -12.83 -10.81 -43.56
C LEU A 35 -11.57 -11.64 -43.32
N ARG A 36 -11.64 -12.96 -43.54
CA ARG A 36 -10.47 -13.85 -43.47
C ARG A 36 -9.41 -13.43 -44.49
N ARG A 37 -9.80 -13.24 -45.75
CA ARG A 37 -8.87 -12.81 -46.81
C ARG A 37 -8.25 -11.46 -46.48
N GLN A 38 -9.05 -10.53 -45.97
CA GLN A 38 -8.57 -9.20 -45.58
C GLN A 38 -7.58 -9.27 -44.41
N ALA A 39 -7.85 -10.09 -43.40
CA ALA A 39 -6.94 -10.30 -42.27
C ALA A 39 -5.57 -10.83 -42.75
N ILE A 40 -5.55 -11.84 -43.62
CA ILE A 40 -4.31 -12.39 -44.18
C ILE A 40 -3.55 -11.32 -44.98
N LEU A 41 -4.23 -10.57 -45.86
CA LEU A 41 -3.58 -9.51 -46.63
C LEU A 41 -2.97 -8.41 -45.74
N LEU A 42 -3.61 -8.10 -44.61
CA LEU A 42 -3.07 -7.13 -43.66
C LEU A 42 -1.85 -7.67 -42.91
N LEU A 43 -1.81 -8.96 -42.57
CA LEU A 43 -0.63 -9.58 -41.96
C LEU A 43 0.55 -9.64 -42.94
N ASP A 44 0.28 -10.02 -44.19
CA ASP A 44 1.30 -10.18 -45.24
C ASP A 44 1.77 -8.85 -45.85
N GLY A 45 1.08 -7.73 -45.56
CA GLY A 45 1.34 -6.41 -46.14
C GLY A 45 2.69 -5.76 -45.81
N GLY A 46 3.58 -6.45 -45.08
CA GLY A 46 4.91 -5.94 -44.73
C GLY A 46 4.85 -4.58 -44.02
N SER A 47 5.88 -3.74 -44.16
CA SER A 47 5.93 -2.42 -43.51
C SER A 47 4.81 -1.44 -43.91
N SER A 48 4.10 -1.72 -45.00
CA SER A 48 2.99 -0.88 -45.48
C SER A 48 1.67 -1.12 -44.74
N SER A 49 1.58 -2.19 -43.93
CA SER A 49 0.41 -2.53 -43.13
C SER A 49 0.66 -2.28 -41.65
N GLY A 50 -0.36 -1.75 -40.95
CA GLY A 50 -0.34 -1.63 -39.48
C GLY A 50 -0.31 -2.99 -38.76
N LEU A 51 -0.64 -4.08 -39.47
CA LEU A 51 -0.52 -5.46 -39.00
C LEU A 51 0.65 -6.22 -39.64
N GLY A 52 1.57 -5.52 -40.34
CA GLY A 52 2.66 -5.99 -41.22
C GLY A 52 3.64 -7.04 -40.70
N LEU A 53 4.94 -7.08 -41.04
CA LEU A 53 5.96 -7.82 -40.25
C LEU A 53 6.90 -6.85 -39.50
N GLY A 54 7.30 -5.78 -40.19
CA GLY A 54 7.67 -4.51 -39.59
C GLY A 54 6.45 -3.58 -39.54
N ILE A 55 6.48 -2.62 -38.62
CA ILE A 55 5.49 -1.54 -38.55
C ILE A 55 6.25 -0.25 -38.85
N HIS A 56 5.82 0.48 -39.88
CA HIS A 56 6.41 1.77 -40.18
C HIS A 56 6.08 2.79 -39.07
N ALA A 57 7.01 3.69 -38.74
CA ALA A 57 6.82 4.70 -37.69
C ALA A 57 5.60 5.62 -37.94
N GLU A 58 5.20 5.79 -39.20
CA GLU A 58 4.03 6.59 -39.58
C GLU A 58 2.70 5.80 -39.61
N SER A 59 2.76 4.49 -39.42
CA SER A 59 1.58 3.63 -39.41
C SER A 59 0.62 4.05 -38.29
N ILE A 60 -0.66 3.79 -38.52
CA ILE A 60 -1.71 4.11 -37.56
C ILE A 60 -2.03 2.83 -36.78
N PRO A 61 -1.96 2.84 -35.44
CA PRO A 61 -2.37 1.71 -34.60
C PRO A 61 -3.79 1.26 -34.95
N MET A 62 -3.95 -0.04 -35.19
CA MET A 62 -5.21 -0.60 -35.69
C MET A 62 -5.98 -1.34 -34.59
N HIS A 63 -5.84 -0.95 -33.32
CA HIS A 63 -6.39 -1.73 -32.19
C HIS A 63 -7.91 -1.94 -32.29
N THR A 64 -8.66 -0.90 -32.67
CA THR A 64 -10.13 -0.96 -32.76
C THR A 64 -10.58 -1.89 -33.89
N PHE A 65 -10.04 -1.69 -35.09
CA PHE A 65 -10.34 -2.54 -36.23
C PHE A 65 -9.86 -3.99 -36.04
N ALA A 66 -8.67 -4.19 -35.46
CA ALA A 66 -8.16 -5.52 -35.14
C ALA A 66 -9.03 -6.24 -34.11
N ARG A 67 -9.59 -5.53 -33.12
CA ARG A 67 -10.57 -6.11 -32.18
C ARG A 67 -11.84 -6.55 -32.89
N PHE A 68 -12.33 -5.78 -33.87
CA PHE A 68 -13.46 -6.19 -34.71
C PHE A 68 -13.13 -7.47 -35.49
N LEU A 69 -12.00 -7.50 -36.21
CA LEU A 69 -11.56 -8.68 -36.96
C LEU A 69 -11.37 -9.91 -36.04
N PHE A 70 -10.77 -9.69 -34.87
CA PHE A 70 -10.59 -10.72 -33.85
C PHE A 70 -11.93 -11.35 -33.48
N LEU A 71 -12.92 -10.55 -33.07
CA LEU A 71 -14.24 -11.05 -32.65
C LEU A 71 -15.00 -11.72 -33.80
N ALA A 72 -14.95 -11.14 -35.00
CA ALA A 72 -15.65 -11.69 -36.17
C ALA A 72 -15.08 -13.05 -36.61
N LEU A 73 -13.76 -13.24 -36.48
CA LEU A 73 -13.07 -14.45 -36.95
C LEU A 73 -12.88 -15.50 -35.85
N LEU A 74 -13.01 -15.15 -34.56
CA LEU A 74 -12.66 -16.03 -33.43
C LEU A 74 -13.30 -17.42 -33.50
N ASN A 75 -14.60 -17.48 -33.82
CA ASN A 75 -15.35 -18.74 -33.85
C ASN A 75 -15.10 -19.59 -35.11
N TYR A 76 -14.40 -19.04 -36.12
CA TYR A 76 -14.17 -19.68 -37.42
C TYR A 76 -12.69 -20.00 -37.66
N TYR A 77 -11.80 -19.05 -37.33
CA TYR A 77 -10.36 -19.10 -37.55
C TYR A 77 -9.65 -18.55 -36.31
N PRO A 78 -9.63 -19.29 -35.19
CA PRO A 78 -9.13 -18.77 -33.92
C PRO A 78 -7.64 -18.43 -33.98
N ASP A 79 -6.81 -19.23 -34.64
CA ASP A 79 -5.36 -18.95 -34.74
C ASP A 79 -5.09 -17.65 -35.50
N LEU A 80 -5.81 -17.43 -36.63
CA LEU A 80 -5.74 -16.18 -37.39
C LEU A 80 -6.23 -14.98 -36.57
N ALA A 81 -7.32 -15.16 -35.81
CA ALA A 81 -7.84 -14.10 -34.93
C ALA A 81 -6.77 -13.69 -33.90
N TYR A 82 -6.18 -14.66 -33.19
CA TYR A 82 -5.12 -14.37 -32.22
C TYR A 82 -3.87 -13.76 -32.86
N GLU A 83 -3.49 -14.20 -34.05
CA GLU A 83 -2.40 -13.60 -34.80
C GLU A 83 -2.68 -12.10 -35.08
N VAL A 84 -3.86 -11.77 -35.62
CA VAL A 84 -4.29 -10.38 -35.82
C VAL A 84 -4.25 -9.57 -34.53
N GLY A 85 -4.78 -10.12 -33.43
CA GLY A 85 -4.80 -9.44 -32.13
C GLY A 85 -3.41 -9.18 -31.56
N LEU A 86 -2.53 -10.19 -31.56
CA LEU A 86 -1.14 -10.08 -31.09
C LEU A 86 -0.37 -9.06 -31.92
N ARG A 87 -0.57 -9.09 -33.24
CA ARG A 87 0.09 -8.20 -34.19
C ARG A 87 -0.37 -6.74 -34.03
N ALA A 88 -1.64 -6.55 -33.72
CA ALA A 88 -2.22 -5.24 -33.46
C ALA A 88 -1.89 -4.68 -32.07
N MET A 89 -1.57 -5.52 -31.07
CA MET A 89 -1.22 -5.03 -29.72
C MET A 89 0.07 -4.23 -29.67
N ARG A 90 0.93 -4.34 -30.70
CA ARG A 90 2.16 -3.55 -30.76
C ARG A 90 1.91 -2.06 -30.91
N LEU A 91 2.77 -1.28 -30.26
CA LEU A 91 2.77 0.17 -30.37
C LEU A 91 4.21 0.69 -30.54
N PRO A 92 4.87 0.42 -31.68
CA PRO A 92 6.31 0.64 -31.87
C PRO A 92 6.76 2.08 -31.70
N ILE A 93 5.82 3.03 -31.82
CA ILE A 93 6.11 4.45 -31.62
C ILE A 93 6.58 4.79 -30.20
N LEU A 94 6.31 3.92 -29.23
CA LEU A 94 6.78 4.04 -27.86
C LEU A 94 8.06 3.22 -27.59
N GLU A 95 8.44 2.30 -28.50
CA GLU A 95 9.59 1.40 -28.34
C GLU A 95 10.92 2.09 -28.72
N ASP A 96 10.91 3.01 -29.70
CA ASP A 96 12.10 3.77 -30.14
C ASP A 96 12.65 4.77 -29.09
N HIS A 97 12.07 4.84 -27.88
CA HIS A 97 12.46 5.79 -26.83
C HIS A 97 13.24 5.15 -25.67
N GLU A 98 13.37 3.82 -25.59
CA GLU A 98 14.07 3.16 -24.48
C GLU A 98 15.58 2.96 -24.73
N ASP A 99 16.06 3.06 -25.98
CA ASP A 99 17.47 2.79 -26.34
C ASP A 99 18.40 4.02 -26.36
N SER A 100 17.91 5.23 -26.06
CA SER A 100 18.70 6.47 -26.18
C SER A 100 19.15 7.04 -24.83
N ASP A 101 19.77 6.21 -23.99
CA ASP A 101 20.32 6.59 -22.68
C ASP A 101 21.73 7.21 -22.78
N ASP A 102 21.93 8.13 -23.75
CA ASP A 102 23.19 8.85 -23.93
C ASP A 102 23.00 10.36 -23.64
N ALA A 103 23.39 10.76 -22.44
CA ALA A 103 23.09 12.04 -21.77
C ALA A 103 23.64 13.31 -22.46
N MET A 104 24.17 13.22 -23.68
CA MET A 104 24.69 14.36 -24.45
C MET A 104 23.83 14.75 -25.66
N THR A 105 22.71 14.06 -25.89
CA THR A 105 21.84 14.27 -27.08
C THR A 105 20.47 14.91 -26.76
N GLY A 106 20.27 15.46 -25.56
CA GLY A 106 18.99 16.06 -25.14
C GLY A 106 18.46 17.19 -26.03
N GLN A 107 19.34 17.87 -26.79
CA GLN A 107 18.93 18.88 -27.78
C GLN A 107 18.56 18.29 -29.15
N VAL A 108 19.07 17.11 -29.51
CA VAL A 108 18.80 16.45 -30.80
C VAL A 108 17.50 15.64 -30.73
N SER A 109 17.23 14.98 -29.60
CA SER A 109 15.98 14.22 -29.39
C SER A 109 14.74 15.13 -29.43
N SER A 110 14.85 16.36 -28.91
CA SER A 110 13.79 17.38 -29.04
C SER A 110 13.54 17.83 -30.49
N LEU A 111 14.57 17.82 -31.36
CA LEU A 111 14.45 18.20 -32.76
C LEU A 111 13.85 17.06 -33.60
N ILE A 112 14.10 15.80 -33.24
CA ILE A 112 13.49 14.63 -33.88
C ILE A 112 12.00 14.50 -33.48
N LEU A 113 11.67 14.82 -32.22
CA LEU A 113 10.28 14.90 -31.73
C LEU A 113 9.43 15.96 -32.45
N SER A 114 10.07 16.92 -33.12
CA SER A 114 9.40 17.94 -33.94
C SER A 114 9.02 17.46 -35.36
N ARG A 115 9.62 16.35 -35.84
CA ARG A 115 9.34 15.79 -37.17
C ARG A 115 8.16 14.82 -37.20
N TYR A 116 7.72 14.31 -36.04
CA TYR A 116 6.59 13.40 -35.95
C TYR A 116 5.35 14.12 -35.43
N PRO A 117 4.16 13.86 -36.00
CA PRO A 117 2.92 14.48 -35.53
C PRO A 117 2.68 14.11 -34.06
N ARG A 118 2.45 15.11 -33.20
CA ARG A 118 2.04 14.86 -31.81
C ARG A 118 0.77 14.01 -31.79
N TRP A 119 0.79 12.93 -31.00
CA TRP A 119 -0.32 12.00 -30.86
C TRP A 119 -1.30 12.50 -29.79
N PHE A 120 -2.10 13.51 -30.13
CA PHE A 120 -3.07 14.09 -29.21
C PHE A 120 -4.14 13.08 -28.76
N THR A 121 -4.36 12.03 -29.54
CA THR A 121 -5.29 10.94 -29.25
C THR A 121 -4.62 9.70 -28.62
N LEU A 122 -3.37 9.80 -28.15
CA LEU A 122 -2.63 8.68 -27.55
C LEU A 122 -3.42 7.98 -26.44
N GLY A 123 -4.06 8.74 -25.54
CA GLY A 123 -4.88 8.14 -24.48
C GLY A 123 -6.05 7.29 -24.99
N HIS A 124 -6.65 7.67 -26.12
CA HIS A 124 -7.68 6.85 -26.78
C HIS A 124 -7.06 5.57 -27.35
N ILE A 125 -5.90 5.67 -28.00
CA ILE A 125 -5.18 4.52 -28.56
C ILE A 125 -4.79 3.52 -27.47
N GLU A 126 -4.20 3.98 -26.36
CA GLU A 126 -3.87 3.13 -25.20
C GLU A 126 -5.12 2.45 -24.62
N THR A 127 -6.25 3.16 -24.59
CA THR A 127 -7.54 2.59 -24.16
C THR A 127 -7.98 1.46 -25.08
N GLN A 128 -7.86 1.63 -26.41
CA GLN A 128 -8.22 0.59 -27.38
C GLN A 128 -7.25 -0.59 -27.35
N GLN A 129 -5.94 -0.34 -27.15
CA GLN A 129 -4.92 -1.37 -26.96
C GLN A 129 -5.26 -2.24 -25.74
N CYS A 130 -5.58 -1.61 -24.61
CA CYS A 130 -6.00 -2.30 -23.39
C CYS A 130 -7.28 -3.11 -23.61
N ALA A 131 -8.26 -2.56 -24.32
CA ALA A 131 -9.52 -3.25 -24.59
C ALA A 131 -9.34 -4.45 -25.54
N LEU A 132 -8.44 -4.36 -26.52
CA LEU A 132 -8.03 -5.50 -27.34
C LEU A 132 -7.40 -6.61 -26.47
N GLY A 133 -6.41 -6.26 -25.65
CA GLY A 133 -5.77 -7.22 -24.73
C GLY A 133 -6.77 -7.88 -23.78
N SER A 134 -7.69 -7.10 -23.21
CA SER A 134 -8.75 -7.59 -22.31
C SER A 134 -9.67 -8.59 -23.02
N THR A 135 -10.05 -8.28 -24.27
CA THR A 135 -10.85 -9.18 -25.12
C THR A 135 -10.10 -10.50 -25.38
N MET A 136 -8.82 -10.44 -25.72
CA MET A 136 -7.99 -11.62 -25.98
C MET A 136 -7.80 -12.50 -24.73
N LEU A 137 -7.62 -11.90 -23.56
CA LEU A 137 -7.54 -12.63 -22.28
C LEU A 137 -8.87 -13.31 -21.91
N SER A 138 -9.99 -12.60 -22.10
CA SER A 138 -11.31 -13.16 -21.80
C SER A 138 -11.66 -14.38 -22.67
N THR A 139 -11.19 -14.38 -23.92
CA THR A 139 -11.47 -15.42 -24.92
C THR A 139 -10.46 -16.57 -24.87
N ALA A 140 -9.24 -16.34 -24.36
CA ALA A 140 -8.20 -17.38 -24.20
C ALA A 140 -8.44 -18.25 -22.95
N LYS A 141 -9.61 -18.13 -22.33
CA LYS A 141 -9.97 -18.80 -21.10
C LYS A 141 -9.97 -20.32 -21.31
N GLY A 142 -9.00 -20.99 -20.68
CA GLY A 142 -8.80 -22.44 -20.80
C GLY A 142 -7.66 -22.84 -21.74
N GLU A 143 -7.08 -21.88 -22.48
CA GLU A 143 -5.97 -22.13 -23.39
C GLU A 143 -4.67 -21.51 -22.87
N VAL A 144 -3.87 -22.33 -22.17
CA VAL A 144 -2.67 -21.89 -21.46
C VAL A 144 -1.66 -21.20 -22.38
N MET A 145 -1.42 -21.74 -23.57
CA MET A 145 -0.47 -21.17 -24.52
C MET A 145 -0.92 -19.81 -25.05
N ARG A 146 -2.21 -19.67 -25.39
CA ARG A 146 -2.75 -18.38 -25.85
C ARG A 146 -2.68 -17.33 -24.74
N LEU A 147 -3.06 -17.69 -23.51
CA LEU A 147 -2.92 -16.79 -22.36
C LEU A 147 -1.48 -16.32 -22.15
N ARG A 148 -0.51 -17.23 -22.24
CA ARG A 148 0.91 -16.89 -22.13
C ARG A 148 1.37 -15.94 -23.23
N THR A 149 1.01 -16.20 -24.49
CA THR A 149 1.38 -15.31 -25.60
C THR A 149 0.77 -13.92 -25.49
N VAL A 150 -0.49 -13.82 -25.02
CA VAL A 150 -1.16 -12.54 -24.79
C VAL A 150 -0.52 -11.79 -23.63
N LEU A 151 -0.16 -12.48 -22.55
CA LEU A 151 0.59 -11.91 -21.42
C LEU A 151 1.94 -11.33 -21.87
N GLU A 152 2.75 -12.12 -22.58
CA GLU A 152 4.06 -11.70 -23.07
C GLU A 152 3.95 -10.49 -24.01
N SER A 153 2.93 -10.48 -24.87
CA SER A 153 2.66 -9.35 -25.76
C SER A 153 2.20 -8.11 -24.99
N ALA A 154 1.34 -8.26 -23.97
CA ALA A 154 0.88 -7.14 -23.15
C ALA A 154 2.03 -6.53 -22.35
N GLN A 155 2.90 -7.34 -21.75
CA GLN A 155 4.06 -6.88 -21.00
C GLN A 155 5.09 -6.16 -21.89
N ARG A 156 5.20 -6.55 -23.16
CA ARG A 156 6.14 -5.93 -24.11
C ARG A 156 5.62 -4.61 -24.68
N HIS A 157 4.33 -4.52 -24.98
CA HIS A 157 3.80 -3.45 -25.83
C HIS A 157 2.87 -2.44 -25.11
N ILE A 158 2.40 -2.74 -23.89
CA ILE A 158 1.59 -1.80 -23.11
C ILE A 158 2.49 -1.05 -22.13
N HIS A 159 2.89 0.17 -22.52
CA HIS A 159 3.79 1.02 -21.73
C HIS A 159 3.07 1.88 -20.67
N SER A 160 1.75 1.97 -20.75
CA SER A 160 0.95 2.74 -19.79
C SER A 160 0.61 1.90 -18.56
N SER A 161 1.25 2.19 -17.42
CA SER A 161 1.06 1.46 -16.16
C SER A 161 -0.41 1.43 -15.70
N SER A 162 -1.17 2.48 -15.98
CA SER A 162 -2.61 2.55 -15.67
C SER A 162 -3.44 1.58 -16.52
N HIS A 163 -3.13 1.46 -17.81
CA HIS A 163 -3.81 0.54 -18.71
C HIS A 163 -3.38 -0.91 -18.45
N LEU A 164 -2.09 -1.15 -18.16
CA LEU A 164 -1.61 -2.47 -17.76
C LEU A 164 -2.26 -2.92 -16.44
N PHE A 165 -2.43 -2.01 -15.48
CA PHE A 165 -3.15 -2.29 -14.23
C PHE A 165 -4.63 -2.60 -14.48
N LYS A 166 -5.30 -1.84 -15.34
CA LYS A 166 -6.68 -2.12 -15.75
C LYS A 166 -6.79 -3.51 -16.40
N LEU A 167 -5.86 -3.87 -17.27
CA LEU A 167 -5.81 -5.20 -17.89
C LEU A 167 -5.62 -6.31 -16.85
N ALA A 168 -4.77 -6.08 -15.84
CA ALA A 168 -4.58 -7.01 -14.73
C ALA A 168 -5.87 -7.19 -13.91
N GLN A 169 -6.61 -6.10 -13.67
CA GLN A 169 -7.91 -6.13 -12.99
C GLN A 169 -8.98 -6.87 -13.80
N ASP A 170 -9.03 -6.66 -15.11
CA ASP A 170 -9.93 -7.38 -16.01
C ASP A 170 -9.61 -8.88 -16.00
N ALA A 171 -8.33 -9.25 -16.14
CA ALA A 171 -7.88 -10.64 -16.07
C ALA A 171 -8.26 -11.30 -14.75
N PHE A 172 -8.07 -10.61 -13.62
CA PHE A 172 -8.47 -11.09 -12.31
C PHE A 172 -9.99 -11.32 -12.23
N ARG A 173 -10.79 -10.35 -12.69
CA ARG A 173 -12.26 -10.46 -12.73
C ARG A 173 -12.72 -11.66 -13.56
N PHE A 174 -12.10 -11.90 -14.72
CA PHE A 174 -12.41 -13.07 -15.55
C PHE A 174 -12.01 -14.39 -14.89
N ALA A 175 -10.97 -14.36 -14.05
CA ALA A 175 -10.46 -15.53 -13.35
C ALA A 175 -11.29 -15.89 -12.11
N THR A 176 -12.01 -14.94 -11.53
CA THR A 176 -12.88 -15.12 -10.35
C THR A 176 -14.35 -14.79 -10.66
N PRO A 177 -15.03 -15.57 -11.51
CA PRO A 177 -16.45 -15.34 -11.79
C PRO A 177 -17.31 -15.60 -10.54
N GLU A 178 -18.35 -14.79 -10.31
CA GLU A 178 -19.23 -14.90 -9.13
C GLU A 178 -19.93 -16.27 -9.04
N ASN A 179 -20.29 -16.85 -10.19
CA ASN A 179 -21.07 -18.09 -10.31
C ASN A 179 -20.31 -19.24 -10.97
N GLY A 180 -18.96 -19.27 -10.88
CA GLY A 180 -18.17 -20.29 -11.57
C GLY A 180 -16.88 -20.69 -10.86
N PRO A 181 -16.19 -21.75 -11.35
CA PRO A 181 -14.90 -22.14 -10.83
C PRO A 181 -13.86 -21.05 -11.12
N ARG A 182 -12.86 -20.97 -10.25
CA ARG A 182 -11.72 -20.06 -10.44
C ARG A 182 -10.78 -20.60 -11.51
N HIS A 183 -10.25 -19.72 -12.33
CA HIS A 183 -9.32 -20.07 -13.40
C HIS A 183 -7.87 -19.76 -13.00
N GLN A 184 -7.18 -20.76 -12.47
CA GLN A 184 -5.84 -20.59 -11.89
C GLN A 184 -4.81 -20.00 -12.87
N THR A 185 -4.83 -20.43 -14.14
CA THR A 185 -3.92 -19.89 -15.17
C THR A 185 -4.17 -18.41 -15.40
N LEU A 186 -5.43 -17.98 -15.42
CA LEU A 186 -5.78 -16.58 -15.65
C LEU A 186 -5.51 -15.71 -14.41
N LEU A 187 -5.67 -16.26 -13.21
CA LEU A 187 -5.18 -15.65 -11.97
C LEU A 187 -3.67 -15.43 -12.01
N SER A 188 -2.91 -16.41 -12.52
CA SER A 188 -1.46 -16.30 -12.68
C SER A 188 -1.10 -15.19 -13.67
N VAL A 189 -1.81 -15.08 -14.80
CA VAL A 189 -1.67 -13.95 -15.74
C VAL A 189 -1.96 -12.61 -15.09
N ALA A 190 -3.07 -12.50 -14.34
CA ALA A 190 -3.42 -11.27 -13.63
C ALA A 190 -2.34 -10.86 -12.62
N PHE A 191 -1.77 -11.84 -11.92
CA PHE A 191 -0.68 -11.63 -10.97
C PHE A 191 0.60 -11.15 -11.67
N GLU A 192 1.03 -11.78 -12.77
CA GLU A 192 2.21 -11.38 -13.54
C GLU A 192 2.09 -9.97 -14.13
N LEU A 193 0.89 -9.60 -14.63
CA LEU A 193 0.61 -8.22 -15.05
C LEU A 193 0.72 -7.26 -13.86
N GLY A 194 0.16 -7.62 -12.71
CA GLY A 194 0.26 -6.85 -11.47
C GLY A 194 1.71 -6.63 -11.00
N LEU A 195 2.56 -7.66 -11.09
CA LEU A 195 3.98 -7.55 -10.79
C LEU A 195 4.67 -6.56 -11.72
N GLN A 196 4.36 -6.60 -13.02
CA GLN A 196 4.94 -5.67 -13.98
C GLN A 196 4.54 -4.22 -13.68
N VAL A 197 3.28 -3.97 -13.31
CA VAL A 197 2.81 -2.65 -12.86
C VAL A 197 3.61 -2.16 -11.65
N MET A 198 3.92 -3.04 -10.69
CA MET A 198 4.72 -2.65 -9.51
C MET A 198 6.13 -2.22 -9.89
N ARG A 199 6.78 -2.96 -10.81
CA ARG A 199 8.12 -2.61 -11.33
C ARG A 199 8.11 -1.26 -12.04
N MET A 200 7.13 -1.05 -12.93
CA MET A 200 6.99 0.20 -13.70
C MET A 200 6.72 1.42 -12.81
N THR A 201 6.09 1.24 -11.66
CA THR A 201 5.67 2.34 -10.79
C THR A 201 6.61 2.56 -9.61
N LEU A 202 7.66 1.75 -9.42
CA LEU A 202 8.51 1.76 -8.21
C LEU A 202 9.19 3.12 -7.98
N SER A 203 9.71 3.74 -9.03
CA SER A 203 10.40 5.02 -8.99
C SER A 203 9.47 6.23 -9.26
N SER A 204 8.21 5.99 -9.62
CA SER A 204 7.29 7.03 -10.07
C SER A 204 6.33 7.47 -8.97
N LEU A 205 6.11 8.79 -8.85
CA LEU A 205 5.11 9.37 -7.97
C LEU A 205 3.71 9.05 -8.50
N ASN A 206 3.11 7.97 -8.00
CA ASN A 206 1.78 7.53 -8.38
C ASN A 206 0.84 7.58 -7.17
N TRP A 207 -0.15 8.47 -7.23
CA TRP A 207 -1.15 8.64 -6.16
C TRP A 207 -2.01 7.39 -5.93
N ARG A 208 -2.15 6.52 -6.94
CA ARG A 208 -2.85 5.22 -6.85
C ARG A 208 -1.95 4.07 -6.38
N ARG A 209 -0.64 4.29 -6.20
CA ARG A 209 0.32 3.23 -5.86
C ARG A 209 -0.12 2.41 -4.65
N ARG A 210 -0.64 3.09 -3.61
CA ARG A 210 -1.14 2.44 -2.40
C ARG A 210 -2.32 1.50 -2.67
N GLU A 211 -3.21 1.84 -3.59
CA GLU A 211 -4.32 0.97 -4.01
C GLU A 211 -3.80 -0.23 -4.81
N MET A 212 -2.85 0.01 -5.71
CA MET A 212 -2.23 -1.04 -6.53
C MET A 212 -1.48 -2.06 -5.67
N VAL A 213 -0.74 -1.62 -4.64
CA VAL A 213 -0.06 -2.51 -3.67
C VAL A 213 -1.08 -3.40 -2.95
N ARG A 214 -2.17 -2.82 -2.42
CA ARG A 214 -3.22 -3.60 -1.74
C ARG A 214 -3.92 -4.58 -2.69
N TRP A 215 -4.17 -4.15 -3.91
CA TRP A 215 -4.75 -5.00 -4.94
C TRP A 215 -3.83 -6.18 -5.27
N LEU A 216 -2.51 -5.95 -5.41
CA LEU A 216 -1.55 -7.01 -5.68
C LEU A 216 -1.51 -8.04 -4.54
N VAL A 217 -1.53 -7.60 -3.28
CA VAL A 217 -1.58 -8.52 -2.12
C VAL A 217 -2.87 -9.34 -2.15
N THR A 218 -3.99 -8.72 -2.51
CA THR A 218 -5.28 -9.43 -2.68
C THR A 218 -5.17 -10.47 -3.79
N CYS A 219 -4.61 -10.10 -4.95
CA CYS A 219 -4.40 -11.00 -6.08
C CYS A 219 -3.49 -12.18 -5.68
N ALA A 220 -2.36 -11.91 -5.03
CA ALA A 220 -1.45 -12.94 -4.52
C ALA A 220 -2.12 -13.87 -3.50
N THR A 221 -3.03 -13.36 -2.68
CA THR A 221 -3.82 -14.17 -1.74
C THR A 221 -4.74 -15.13 -2.49
N GLU A 222 -5.36 -14.72 -3.60
CA GLU A 222 -6.17 -15.63 -4.41
C GLU A 222 -5.34 -16.62 -5.22
N VAL A 223 -4.10 -16.27 -5.60
CA VAL A 223 -3.16 -17.20 -6.28
C VAL A 223 -2.64 -18.27 -5.31
N GLY A 224 -2.26 -17.87 -4.10
CA GLY A 224 -1.87 -18.78 -3.02
C GLY A 224 -0.57 -18.41 -2.30
N VAL A 225 -0.19 -19.26 -1.33
CA VAL A 225 0.93 -19.02 -0.40
C VAL A 225 2.27 -18.76 -1.10
N ALA A 226 2.57 -19.49 -2.18
CA ALA A 226 3.81 -19.34 -2.93
C ALA A 226 3.93 -17.93 -3.56
N ALA A 227 2.82 -17.35 -4.01
CA ALA A 227 2.82 -15.99 -4.55
C ALA A 227 3.09 -14.95 -3.45
N LEU A 228 2.49 -15.13 -2.27
CA LEU A 228 2.73 -14.27 -1.10
C LEU A 228 4.20 -14.33 -0.64
N GLN A 229 4.79 -15.52 -0.59
CA GLN A 229 6.22 -15.68 -0.30
C GLN A 229 7.07 -15.00 -1.37
N SER A 230 6.74 -15.18 -2.65
CA SER A 230 7.50 -14.59 -3.77
C SER A 230 7.52 -13.06 -3.72
N ILE A 231 6.38 -12.39 -3.47
CA ILE A 231 6.35 -10.93 -3.36
C ILE A 231 7.08 -10.41 -2.13
N MET A 232 7.11 -11.18 -1.03
CA MET A 232 7.87 -10.82 0.16
C MET A 232 9.37 -11.04 -0.02
N GLN A 233 9.80 -12.09 -0.73
CA GLN A 233 11.22 -12.34 -0.99
C GLN A 233 11.79 -11.34 -2.00
N ASN A 234 11.02 -10.97 -3.01
CA ASN A 234 11.42 -10.03 -4.08
C ASN A 234 10.95 -8.59 -3.83
N TRP A 235 10.67 -8.23 -2.57
CA TRP A 235 10.04 -6.96 -2.21
C TRP A 235 10.79 -5.73 -2.75
N TYR A 236 12.12 -5.79 -2.82
CA TYR A 236 12.97 -4.68 -3.23
C TYR A 236 12.81 -4.28 -4.71
N GLN A 237 12.24 -5.17 -5.54
CA GLN A 237 11.93 -4.88 -6.95
C GLN A 237 10.50 -4.38 -7.14
N LEU A 238 9.66 -4.42 -6.10
CA LEU A 238 8.21 -4.23 -6.20
C LEU A 238 7.70 -3.08 -5.32
N PHE A 239 8.28 -2.91 -4.14
CA PHE A 239 7.75 -2.06 -3.08
C PHE A 239 8.83 -1.17 -2.47
N SER A 240 8.43 0.00 -1.96
CA SER A 240 9.25 0.74 -1.02
C SER A 240 9.33 -0.01 0.33
N PRO A 241 10.34 0.27 1.18
CA PRO A 241 10.42 -0.33 2.53
C PRO A 241 9.14 -0.11 3.37
N THR A 242 8.51 1.06 3.23
CA THR A 242 7.29 1.40 3.98
C THR A 242 6.06 0.67 3.44
N GLU A 243 5.98 0.43 2.13
CA GLU A 243 4.94 -0.40 1.51
C GLU A 243 5.09 -1.87 1.88
N ALA A 244 6.32 -2.39 1.85
CA ALA A 244 6.64 -3.77 2.18
C ALA A 244 6.29 -4.08 3.65
N THR A 245 6.73 -3.24 4.60
CA THR A 245 6.49 -3.47 6.03
C THR A 245 5.08 -3.15 6.48
N GLY A 246 4.49 -2.10 5.93
CA GLY A 246 3.13 -1.69 6.24
C GLY A 246 2.13 -2.57 5.48
N PRO A 247 1.54 -2.09 4.38
CA PRO A 247 0.41 -2.73 3.73
C PRO A 247 0.68 -4.17 3.27
N VAL A 248 1.90 -4.54 2.86
CA VAL A 248 2.17 -5.91 2.41
C VAL A 248 2.27 -6.87 3.60
N ALA A 249 3.29 -6.75 4.45
CA ALA A 249 3.51 -7.70 5.53
C ALA A 249 2.35 -7.74 6.55
N THR A 250 1.77 -6.60 6.92
CA THR A 250 0.63 -6.58 7.87
C THR A 250 -0.61 -7.26 7.32
N THR A 251 -0.91 -7.09 6.02
CA THR A 251 -2.08 -7.74 5.41
C THR A 251 -1.87 -9.25 5.28
N ILE A 252 -0.67 -9.68 4.88
CA ILE A 252 -0.32 -11.11 4.77
C ILE A 252 -0.42 -11.80 6.14
N MET A 253 0.02 -11.11 7.20
CA MET A 253 -0.01 -11.62 8.58
C MET A 253 -1.35 -11.44 9.29
N SER A 254 -2.35 -10.85 8.63
CA SER A 254 -3.67 -10.64 9.25
C SER A 254 -4.45 -11.96 9.40
N HIS A 255 -5.26 -12.02 10.46
CA HIS A 255 -6.10 -13.20 10.75
C HIS A 255 -7.08 -13.52 9.60
N SER A 256 -7.59 -12.49 8.91
CA SER A 256 -8.47 -12.66 7.74
C SER A 256 -7.79 -13.40 6.59
N THR A 257 -6.52 -13.11 6.31
CA THR A 257 -5.74 -13.79 5.27
C THR A 257 -5.49 -15.25 5.62
N ILE A 258 -5.15 -15.53 6.89
CA ILE A 258 -4.91 -16.89 7.39
C ILE A 258 -6.18 -17.75 7.24
N MET A 259 -7.34 -17.22 7.64
CA MET A 259 -8.62 -17.91 7.51
C MET A 259 -9.02 -18.12 6.05
N ARG A 260 -8.80 -17.13 5.18
CA ARG A 260 -9.15 -17.23 3.76
C ARG A 260 -8.35 -18.31 3.03
N LEU A 261 -7.07 -18.43 3.35
CA LEU A 261 -6.17 -19.41 2.74
C LEU A 261 -6.26 -20.81 3.36
N GLY A 262 -6.91 -20.95 4.52
CA GLY A 262 -7.00 -22.24 5.23
C GLY A 262 -5.61 -22.79 5.59
N LEU A 263 -4.70 -21.92 6.03
CA LEU A 263 -3.29 -22.28 6.21
C LEU A 263 -3.09 -23.35 7.28
N SER A 264 -2.20 -24.31 6.99
CA SER A 264 -1.63 -25.17 8.03
C SER A 264 -0.68 -24.39 8.94
N PHE A 265 -0.45 -24.89 10.15
CA PHE A 265 0.49 -24.29 11.11
C PHE A 265 1.90 -24.13 10.50
N ALA A 266 2.37 -25.11 9.73
CA ALA A 266 3.67 -25.05 9.07
C ALA A 266 3.76 -23.93 8.01
N GLN A 267 2.70 -23.75 7.20
CA GLN A 267 2.65 -22.68 6.20
C GLN A 267 2.54 -21.30 6.85
N GLN A 268 1.79 -21.20 7.95
CA GLN A 268 1.70 -19.98 8.72
C GLN A 268 3.07 -19.59 9.29
N ASP A 269 3.79 -20.53 9.90
CA ASP A 269 5.12 -20.25 10.46
C ASP A 269 6.12 -19.82 9.37
N GLN A 270 6.11 -20.47 8.21
CA GLN A 270 6.93 -20.07 7.05
C GLN A 270 6.61 -18.64 6.57
N LEU A 271 5.32 -18.29 6.44
CA LEU A 271 4.93 -16.93 6.06
C LEU A 271 5.33 -15.92 7.13
N SER A 272 5.16 -16.25 8.41
CA SER A 272 5.59 -15.40 9.51
C SER A 272 7.10 -15.22 9.54
N SER A 273 7.89 -16.26 9.27
CA SER A 273 9.34 -16.16 9.13
C SER A 273 9.73 -15.21 7.99
N CYS A 274 9.12 -15.39 6.81
CA CYS A 274 9.37 -14.52 5.66
C CYS A 274 8.99 -13.05 5.92
N ALA A 275 7.86 -12.81 6.59
CA ALA A 275 7.39 -11.47 6.95
C ALA A 275 8.34 -10.78 7.95
N ARG A 276 8.85 -11.52 8.94
CA ARG A 276 9.85 -11.03 9.90
C ARG A 276 11.16 -10.66 9.19
N THR A 277 11.68 -11.54 8.34
CA THR A 277 12.91 -11.26 7.57
C THR A 277 12.76 -10.02 6.69
N LEU A 278 11.64 -9.91 5.95
CA LEU A 278 11.33 -8.71 5.17
C LEU A 278 11.29 -7.47 6.07
N ALA A 279 10.61 -7.56 7.22
CA ALA A 279 10.45 -6.41 8.09
C ALA A 279 11.77 -5.91 8.68
N LEU A 280 12.66 -6.82 9.07
CA LEU A 280 14.02 -6.50 9.51
C LEU A 280 14.83 -5.84 8.39
N GLN A 281 14.80 -6.39 7.17
CA GLN A 281 15.51 -5.81 6.03
C GLN A 281 15.04 -4.39 5.70
N CYS A 282 13.72 -4.15 5.74
CA CYS A 282 13.17 -2.81 5.51
C CYS A 282 13.53 -1.85 6.65
N ALA A 283 13.50 -2.30 7.91
CA ALA A 283 13.92 -1.51 9.06
C ALA A 283 15.41 -1.15 9.01
N THR A 284 16.27 -2.02 8.48
CA THR A 284 17.69 -1.67 8.26
C THR A 284 17.85 -0.60 7.18
N LYS A 285 17.04 -0.63 6.11
CA LYS A 285 17.14 0.36 5.01
C LYS A 285 16.53 1.72 5.34
N ASP A 286 15.38 1.72 6.02
CA ASP A 286 14.66 2.94 6.41
C ASP A 286 14.14 2.81 7.85
N PRO A 287 15.03 2.89 8.86
CA PRO A 287 14.67 2.73 10.26
C PRO A 287 13.55 3.68 10.72
N PRO A 288 13.59 5.01 10.42
CA PRO A 288 12.60 5.96 10.91
C PRO A 288 11.15 5.60 10.57
N ASN A 289 10.91 5.05 9.38
CA ASN A 289 9.55 4.77 8.89
C ASN A 289 9.13 3.31 9.08
N CYS A 290 10.07 2.36 9.22
CA CYS A 290 9.77 0.93 9.26
C CYS A 290 9.89 0.30 10.66
N ALA A 291 10.62 0.93 11.59
CA ALA A 291 10.96 0.34 12.90
C ALA A 291 9.76 -0.17 13.70
N LEU A 292 8.70 0.64 13.83
CA LEU A 292 7.53 0.27 14.63
C LEU A 292 6.77 -0.93 14.04
N ASN A 293 6.64 -0.97 12.72
CA ASN A 293 6.03 -2.10 12.02
C ASN A 293 6.89 -3.36 12.19
N ALA A 294 8.22 -3.24 12.07
CA ALA A 294 9.13 -4.37 12.27
C ALA A 294 9.06 -4.94 13.69
N LEU A 295 9.05 -4.09 14.71
CA LEU A 295 8.87 -4.51 16.11
C LEU A 295 7.53 -5.24 16.32
N THR A 296 6.45 -4.72 15.74
CA THR A 296 5.12 -5.33 15.85
C THR A 296 5.05 -6.69 15.14
N LEU A 297 5.62 -6.80 13.94
CA LEU A 297 5.63 -8.06 13.18
C LEU A 297 6.53 -9.13 13.82
N CYS A 298 7.57 -8.72 14.54
CA CYS A 298 8.51 -9.62 15.19
C CYS A 298 8.14 -9.99 16.64
N GLU A 299 7.04 -9.45 17.19
CA GLU A 299 6.66 -9.62 18.61
C GLU A 299 6.55 -11.09 19.06
N SER A 300 6.19 -11.99 18.14
CA SER A 300 6.02 -13.42 18.42
C SER A 300 7.33 -14.20 18.55
N GLU A 301 8.47 -13.65 18.09
CA GLU A 301 9.77 -14.32 18.14
C GLU A 301 10.82 -13.45 18.81
N ALA A 302 11.34 -13.93 19.95
CA ALA A 302 12.29 -13.19 20.77
C ALA A 302 13.54 -12.72 20.01
N MET A 303 14.13 -13.56 19.15
CA MET A 303 15.34 -13.23 18.41
C MET A 303 15.12 -12.15 17.34
N ALA A 304 14.04 -12.25 16.56
CA ALA A 304 13.70 -11.25 15.57
C ALA A 304 13.31 -9.93 16.24
N PHE A 305 12.56 -9.98 17.35
CA PHE A 305 12.20 -8.79 18.11
C PHE A 305 13.44 -8.07 18.66
N GLU A 306 14.40 -8.82 19.21
CA GLU A 306 15.66 -8.23 19.70
C GLU A 306 16.47 -7.60 18.57
N THR A 307 16.51 -8.26 17.41
CA THR A 307 17.19 -7.73 16.22
C THR A 307 16.53 -6.42 15.76
N ALA A 308 15.20 -6.38 15.71
CA ALA A 308 14.45 -5.16 15.38
C ALA A 308 14.70 -4.04 16.39
N TYR A 309 14.74 -4.36 17.69
CA TYR A 309 15.06 -3.40 18.74
C TYR A 309 16.49 -2.84 18.59
N GLN A 310 17.47 -3.69 18.28
CA GLN A 310 18.84 -3.25 18.07
C GLN A 310 18.98 -2.32 16.86
N ILE A 311 18.27 -2.58 15.76
CA ILE A 311 18.20 -1.68 14.59
C ILE A 311 17.73 -0.27 15.02
N VAL A 312 16.73 -0.18 15.90
CA VAL A 312 16.25 1.11 16.43
C VAL A 312 17.33 1.81 17.27
N ILE A 313 18.00 1.07 18.15
CA ILE A 313 19.08 1.63 18.99
C ILE A 313 20.22 2.18 18.12
N ASP A 314 20.63 1.45 17.10
CA ASP A 314 21.71 1.86 16.19
C ASP A 314 21.31 3.07 15.34
N ALA A 315 20.04 3.17 14.94
CA ALA A 315 19.53 4.30 14.18
C ALA A 315 19.25 5.56 15.03
N ALA A 316 19.03 5.39 16.34
CA ALA A 316 18.63 6.45 17.26
C ALA A 316 19.61 7.63 17.35
N SER A 317 20.92 7.37 17.17
CA SER A 317 21.96 8.39 17.26
C SER A 317 22.14 9.21 15.98
N HIS A 318 21.65 8.75 14.83
CA HIS A 318 22.04 9.30 13.53
C HIS A 318 20.88 9.78 12.67
N ILE A 319 19.77 9.04 12.63
CA ILE A 319 18.72 9.22 11.61
C ILE A 319 17.35 9.46 12.25
N MET A 320 17.09 8.91 13.43
CA MET A 320 15.76 9.01 14.04
C MET A 320 15.52 10.31 14.80
N THR A 321 14.33 10.86 14.65
CA THR A 321 13.87 12.03 15.43
C THR A 321 13.49 11.64 16.85
N SER A 322 13.55 12.59 17.78
CA SER A 322 13.13 12.38 19.18
C SER A 322 11.67 11.95 19.29
N SER A 323 10.76 12.52 18.50
CA SER A 323 9.34 12.14 18.48
C SER A 323 9.13 10.68 18.05
N GLN A 324 9.86 10.20 17.03
CA GLN A 324 9.82 8.79 16.62
C GLN A 324 10.34 7.86 17.72
N LEU A 325 11.45 8.23 18.36
CA LEU A 325 12.02 7.44 19.46
C LEU A 325 11.07 7.36 20.66
N PHE A 326 10.39 8.45 21.03
CA PHE A 326 9.36 8.41 22.08
C PHE A 326 8.17 7.55 21.71
N THR A 327 7.74 7.58 20.45
CA THR A 327 6.65 6.73 19.97
C THR A 327 7.00 5.24 20.12
N ILE A 328 8.23 4.86 19.74
CA ILE A 328 8.71 3.48 19.89
C ILE A 328 8.92 3.14 21.37
N ALA A 329 9.44 4.06 22.18
CA ALA A 329 9.62 3.86 23.61
C ALA A 329 8.29 3.60 24.34
N ARG A 330 7.24 4.37 24.02
CA ARG A 330 5.89 4.12 24.54
C ARG A 330 5.34 2.77 24.10
N TYR A 331 5.56 2.40 22.83
CA TYR A 331 5.20 1.07 22.36
C TYR A 331 5.90 -0.02 23.20
N MET A 332 7.19 0.13 23.52
CA MET A 332 7.93 -0.82 24.37
C MET A 332 7.34 -0.92 25.79
N GLU A 333 6.98 0.21 26.40
CA GLU A 333 6.36 0.24 27.73
C GLU A 333 5.00 -0.47 27.72
N HIS A 334 4.15 -0.18 26.72
CA HIS A 334 2.85 -0.82 26.57
C HIS A 334 2.93 -2.33 26.36
N ARG A 335 4.03 -2.83 25.78
CA ARG A 335 4.29 -4.27 25.63
C ARG A 335 4.96 -4.92 26.85
N GLY A 336 5.17 -4.17 27.93
CA GLY A 336 5.73 -4.70 29.17
C GLY A 336 7.25 -4.71 29.24
N TYR A 337 7.94 -3.92 28.42
CA TYR A 337 9.41 -3.80 28.42
C TYR A 337 9.90 -2.42 28.91
N PRO A 338 9.67 -2.06 30.19
CA PRO A 338 9.92 -0.70 30.68
C PRO A 338 11.41 -0.31 30.69
N THR A 339 12.32 -1.26 30.90
CA THR A 339 13.78 -1.01 30.84
C THR A 339 14.25 -0.69 29.41
N ARG A 340 13.70 -1.39 28.40
CA ARG A 340 13.98 -1.13 26.98
C ARG A 340 13.38 0.19 26.52
N ALA A 341 12.16 0.49 27.00
CA ALA A 341 11.50 1.77 26.80
C ALA A 341 12.34 2.92 27.37
N TYR A 342 12.84 2.77 28.59
CA TYR A 342 13.69 3.78 29.23
C TYR A 342 14.97 4.06 28.44
N LYS A 343 15.66 3.02 27.96
CA LYS A 343 16.87 3.19 27.13
C LYS A 343 16.58 4.04 25.88
N LEU A 344 15.46 3.79 25.20
CA LEU A 344 15.02 4.60 24.05
C LEU A 344 14.63 6.02 24.46
N ALA A 345 13.94 6.18 25.60
CA ALA A 345 13.56 7.50 26.12
C ALA A 345 14.79 8.35 26.45
N VAL A 346 15.84 7.78 27.04
CA VAL A 346 17.12 8.47 27.30
C VAL A 346 17.77 8.92 25.99
N LEU A 347 17.78 8.07 24.95
CA LEU A 347 18.31 8.44 23.64
C LEU A 347 17.49 9.55 22.99
N ALA A 348 16.15 9.47 23.07
CA ALA A 348 15.27 10.54 22.61
C ALA A 348 15.55 11.86 23.35
N MET A 349 15.68 11.80 24.67
CA MET A 349 15.93 12.96 25.53
C MET A 349 17.22 13.68 25.18
N LYS A 350 18.28 12.97 24.74
CA LYS A 350 19.52 13.60 24.26
C LYS A 350 19.31 14.50 23.04
N ASN A 351 18.32 14.18 22.20
CA ASN A 351 18.03 14.85 20.94
C ASN A 351 16.86 15.85 21.04
N VAL A 352 16.17 15.92 22.19
CA VAL A 352 15.14 16.95 22.44
C VAL A 352 15.83 18.24 22.87
N HIS A 353 15.34 19.37 22.35
CA HIS A 353 15.73 20.68 22.86
C HIS A 353 14.50 21.56 22.99
N LEU A 354 14.29 22.13 24.19
CA LEU A 354 13.19 23.04 24.46
C LEU A 354 13.75 24.42 24.80
N ALA A 355 13.49 25.40 23.94
CA ALA A 355 13.96 26.77 24.13
C ALA A 355 13.12 27.53 25.19
N TYR A 356 13.62 28.67 25.65
CA TYR A 356 13.06 29.47 26.75
C TYR A 356 11.56 29.79 26.63
N ASN A 357 11.05 30.01 25.41
CA ASN A 357 9.67 30.47 25.13
C ASN A 357 8.76 29.36 24.57
N GLN A 358 9.08 28.08 24.78
CA GLN A 358 8.35 26.95 24.23
C GLN A 358 7.53 26.20 25.29
N ASP A 359 6.65 26.91 25.99
CA ASP A 359 5.79 26.36 27.05
C ASP A 359 4.63 25.47 26.54
N THR A 360 4.36 25.47 25.23
CA THR A 360 3.30 24.69 24.57
C THR A 360 3.83 23.63 23.61
N HIS A 361 5.13 23.33 23.66
CA HIS A 361 5.76 22.39 22.72
C HIS A 361 5.25 20.94 22.91
N PRO A 362 4.95 20.20 21.83
CA PRO A 362 4.40 18.85 21.91
C PRO A 362 5.28 17.85 22.67
N ALA A 363 6.61 18.02 22.61
CA ALA A 363 7.56 17.16 23.34
C ALA A 363 7.46 17.27 24.86
N ILE A 364 6.81 18.30 25.43
CA ILE A 364 6.65 18.44 26.89
C ILE A 364 5.97 17.21 27.49
N ASN A 365 4.93 16.69 26.83
CA ASN A 365 4.23 15.47 27.25
C ASN A 365 5.14 14.24 27.18
N ASP A 366 6.02 14.17 26.18
CA ASP A 366 7.00 13.08 26.04
C ASP A 366 8.04 13.13 27.16
N ILE A 367 8.51 14.33 27.52
CA ILE A 367 9.45 14.55 28.62
C ILE A 367 8.82 14.17 29.96
N HIS A 368 7.59 14.63 30.23
CA HIS A 368 6.87 14.26 31.46
C HIS A 368 6.71 12.74 31.59
N TRP A 369 6.32 12.09 30.50
CA TRP A 369 6.21 10.63 30.45
C TRP A 369 7.55 9.95 30.71
N ALA A 370 8.64 10.38 30.06
CA ALA A 370 9.97 9.80 30.25
C ALA A 370 10.45 9.92 31.70
N CYS A 371 10.17 11.05 32.37
CA CYS A 371 10.48 11.24 33.79
C CYS A 371 9.66 10.31 34.69
N ALA A 372 8.35 10.16 34.40
CA ALA A 372 7.49 9.25 35.14
C ALA A 372 7.94 7.79 35.01
N LEU A 373 8.28 7.36 33.78
CA LEU A 373 8.86 6.05 33.52
C LEU A 373 10.17 5.84 34.31
N SER A 374 11.08 6.83 34.25
CA SER A 374 12.35 6.78 35.00
C SER A 374 12.12 6.64 36.50
N HIS A 375 11.15 7.39 37.03
CA HIS A 375 10.77 7.34 38.45
C HIS A 375 10.16 5.99 38.83
N SER A 376 9.41 5.35 37.93
CA SER A 376 8.82 4.02 38.16
C SER A 376 9.85 2.89 38.21
N LEU A 377 10.95 3.03 37.45
CA LEU A 377 12.05 2.05 37.41
C LEU A 377 12.98 2.16 38.61
N GLY A 378 13.15 3.37 39.16
CA GLY A 378 13.86 3.59 40.42
C GLY A 378 14.71 4.86 40.44
N LYS A 379 15.33 5.10 41.59
CA LYS A 379 16.14 6.31 41.84
C LYS A 379 17.37 6.40 40.94
N THR A 380 17.95 5.28 40.55
CA THR A 380 19.12 5.21 39.65
C THR A 380 18.78 5.76 38.27
N GLU A 381 17.71 5.27 37.65
CA GLU A 381 17.28 5.69 36.32
C GLU A 381 16.85 7.16 36.29
N LEU A 382 16.18 7.62 37.35
CA LEU A 382 15.84 9.03 37.51
C LEU A 382 17.08 9.91 37.65
N SER A 383 18.08 9.49 38.42
CA SER A 383 19.32 10.26 38.61
C SER A 383 20.11 10.45 37.31
N HIS A 384 20.03 9.50 36.37
CA HIS A 384 20.62 9.64 35.03
C HIS A 384 19.79 10.54 34.09
N MET A 385 18.46 10.59 34.29
CA MET A 385 17.56 11.42 33.47
C MET A 385 17.65 12.92 33.82
N ILE A 386 17.81 13.26 35.11
CA ILE A 386 17.82 14.65 35.59
C ILE A 386 18.87 15.53 34.88
N PRO A 387 20.16 15.12 34.73
CA PRO A 387 21.15 15.92 34.02
C PRO A 387 20.78 16.20 32.56
N LEU A 388 20.11 15.25 31.89
CA LEU A 388 19.66 15.42 30.50
C LEU A 388 18.53 16.46 30.43
N LEU A 389 17.59 16.44 31.38
CA LEU A 389 16.51 17.44 31.47
C LEU A 389 17.08 18.85 31.63
N VAL A 390 17.97 19.04 32.60
CA VAL A 390 18.57 20.35 32.91
C VAL A 390 19.37 20.89 31.72
N LYS A 391 20.04 20.01 30.97
CA LYS A 391 20.80 20.40 29.78
C LYS A 391 19.88 20.83 28.62
N ASN A 392 18.79 20.08 28.42
CA ASN A 392 18.03 20.15 27.18
C ASN A 392 16.74 20.97 27.28
N VAL A 393 16.26 21.29 28.48
CA VAL A 393 15.05 22.08 28.74
C VAL A 393 15.43 23.43 29.33
N GLN A 394 15.36 24.48 28.51
CA GLN A 394 15.69 25.86 28.89
C GLN A 394 14.46 26.65 29.37
N CYS A 395 13.25 26.17 29.10
CA CYS A 395 12.01 26.79 29.59
C CYS A 395 11.86 26.55 31.09
N ALA A 396 12.07 27.60 31.89
CA ALA A 396 12.13 27.51 33.35
C ALA A 396 10.82 27.02 34.00
N THR A 397 9.67 27.40 33.45
CA THR A 397 8.35 26.98 33.95
C THR A 397 8.16 25.48 33.77
N VAL A 398 8.48 24.95 32.59
CA VAL A 398 8.41 23.53 32.26
C VAL A 398 9.40 22.72 33.08
N LEU A 399 10.67 23.16 33.18
CA LEU A 399 11.69 22.49 33.97
C LEU A 399 11.30 22.42 35.45
N SER A 400 10.77 23.51 36.01
CA SER A 400 10.34 23.57 37.41
C SER A 400 9.18 22.61 37.69
N ASP A 401 8.19 22.52 36.79
CA ASP A 401 7.07 21.58 36.93
C ASP A 401 7.53 20.12 36.85
N ILE A 402 8.41 19.79 35.90
CA ILE A 402 8.97 18.44 35.75
C ILE A 402 9.75 18.03 37.01
N LEU A 403 10.67 18.87 37.48
CA LEU A 403 11.48 18.56 38.67
C LEU A 403 10.62 18.43 39.93
N ARG A 404 9.60 19.27 40.09
CA ARG A 404 8.64 19.16 41.18
C ARG A 404 7.96 17.79 41.16
N ARG A 405 7.48 17.32 40.00
CA ARG A 405 6.86 15.99 39.86
C ARG A 405 7.84 14.85 40.15
N CYS A 406 9.11 15.00 39.78
CA CYS A 406 10.15 14.02 40.10
C CYS A 406 10.51 13.93 41.59
N SER A 407 10.18 14.98 42.38
CA SER A 407 10.40 15.01 43.83
C SER A 407 9.26 14.40 44.64
N MET A 408 8.10 14.16 44.02
CA MET A 408 6.95 13.53 44.66
C MET A 408 7.07 12.00 44.63
N THR A 409 6.47 11.32 45.60
CA THR A 409 6.47 9.84 45.66
C THR A 409 5.92 9.22 44.37
N ALA A 410 6.55 8.12 43.93
CA ALA A 410 6.24 7.47 42.64
C ALA A 410 4.75 7.17 42.50
N PRO A 411 4.11 7.45 41.35
CA PRO A 411 2.78 6.95 41.08
C PRO A 411 2.84 5.41 41.01
N GLY A 412 2.22 4.73 41.98
CA GLY A 412 2.15 3.27 42.06
C GLY A 412 2.90 2.60 43.23
N MET A 413 3.69 3.35 44.02
CA MET A 413 4.28 2.82 45.26
C MET A 413 3.37 3.15 46.44
N SER A 414 2.47 2.22 46.80
CA SER A 414 1.81 2.26 48.10
C SER A 414 2.85 1.97 49.20
N CYS A 415 3.22 2.98 49.97
CA CYS A 415 3.96 2.77 51.21
C CYS A 415 3.14 1.90 52.18
N PRO A 416 3.69 0.86 52.81
CA PRO A 416 3.10 0.27 54.00
C PRO A 416 3.13 1.34 55.10
N GLY A 417 1.95 1.75 55.58
CA GLY A 417 1.85 2.66 56.71
C GLY A 417 2.52 2.07 57.96
N PRO A 418 3.04 2.92 58.87
CA PRO A 418 3.71 2.44 60.07
C PRO A 418 2.71 1.68 60.95
N THR A 419 3.04 0.42 61.23
CA THR A 419 2.37 -0.42 62.23
C THR A 419 2.55 0.18 63.62
N GLY A 420 1.61 1.03 64.02
CA GLY A 420 1.40 1.44 65.40
C GLY A 420 0.63 0.35 66.14
N ALA A 421 1.27 -0.26 67.14
CA ALA A 421 0.72 -1.26 68.02
C ALA A 421 -0.56 -0.75 68.72
N GLY A 422 -1.67 -1.48 68.52
CA GLY A 422 -2.90 -1.29 69.28
C GLY A 422 -2.77 -1.95 70.65
N GLY A 423 -2.90 -1.14 71.70
CA GLY A 423 -3.09 -1.56 73.08
C GLY A 423 -4.25 -0.76 73.69
N SER A 424 -5.44 -1.34 73.60
CA SER A 424 -6.54 -1.32 74.58
C SER A 424 -6.61 -0.19 75.64
N ALA A 425 -7.71 0.57 75.66
CA ALA A 425 -8.71 0.56 76.74
C ALA A 425 -9.76 1.68 76.59
N SER A 426 -10.98 1.34 76.97
CA SER A 426 -12.27 2.05 76.85
C SER A 426 -12.62 2.93 78.07
N HIS A 427 -13.65 3.79 77.89
CA HIS A 427 -14.44 4.58 78.87
C HIS A 427 -13.78 5.88 79.40
N ASP A 428 -14.45 7.03 79.60
CA ASP A 428 -15.88 7.37 79.76
C ASP A 428 -16.11 8.92 79.67
N GLY A 429 -17.34 9.33 79.31
CA GLY A 429 -17.96 10.65 79.57
C GLY A 429 -17.55 11.88 78.71
N LYS A 430 -18.37 12.91 78.44
CA LYS A 430 -19.83 13.16 78.37
C LYS A 430 -19.99 14.65 77.95
N HIS A 431 -20.89 14.96 77.00
CA HIS A 431 -21.58 16.26 76.75
C HIS A 431 -20.73 17.48 76.23
N HIS A 432 -21.17 18.43 75.39
CA HIS A 432 -22.50 18.98 75.06
C HIS A 432 -22.61 19.59 73.63
N HIS A 433 -23.87 19.72 73.21
CA HIS A 433 -24.54 20.29 72.03
C HIS A 433 -24.15 21.71 71.52
N HIS A 434 -24.40 22.01 70.23
CA HIS A 434 -25.64 22.73 69.82
C HIS A 434 -25.90 22.91 68.30
N HIS A 435 -27.19 22.65 67.98
CA HIS A 435 -28.10 23.12 66.91
C HIS A 435 -27.72 22.99 65.42
N HIS A 436 -28.38 22.15 64.60
CA HIS A 436 -29.77 22.17 64.08
C HIS A 436 -30.19 23.47 63.36
N HIS A 437 -30.41 23.37 62.04
CA HIS A 437 -31.77 23.48 61.49
C HIS A 437 -31.96 22.75 60.15
N HIS A 438 -33.09 22.04 60.10
CA HIS A 438 -33.72 21.29 59.00
C HIS A 438 -34.16 22.21 57.84
N HIS A 439 -34.36 21.72 56.61
CA HIS A 439 -35.66 21.16 56.13
C HIS A 439 -35.46 20.34 54.85
N HIS A 440 -35.77 19.04 54.86
CA HIS A 440 -37.02 18.38 54.41
C HIS A 440 -37.13 18.18 52.88
N ARG A 441 -36.91 16.94 52.39
CA ARG A 441 -37.91 15.87 52.07
C ARG A 441 -38.69 16.20 50.79
N SER A 442 -38.66 15.41 49.72
CA SER A 442 -39.27 14.06 49.60
C SER A 442 -39.16 13.65 48.11
N SER A 443 -38.58 12.50 47.75
CA SER A 443 -39.13 11.14 47.66
C SER A 443 -39.72 10.76 46.30
N SER A 444 -39.30 9.58 45.83
CA SER A 444 -40.03 8.60 44.98
C SER A 444 -40.08 8.88 43.47
N ARG A 445 -39.99 7.91 42.53
CA ARG A 445 -39.60 6.47 42.49
C ARG A 445 -39.62 6.05 41.00
N ALA A 446 -38.85 5.01 40.65
CA ALA A 446 -39.02 4.08 39.50
C ALA A 446 -38.80 4.65 38.07
N SER A 447 -38.33 3.95 37.03
CA SER A 447 -37.81 2.58 36.82
C SER A 447 -37.35 2.43 35.34
N SER A 448 -36.36 1.56 35.10
CA SER A 448 -36.18 0.68 33.92
C SER A 448 -35.61 1.19 32.58
N SER A 449 -34.83 0.28 31.95
CA SER A 449 -34.41 0.19 30.54
C SER A 449 -33.37 1.22 30.06
N GLY A 450 -32.39 0.96 29.19
CA GLY A 450 -32.03 -0.16 28.34
C GLY A 450 -31.06 0.44 27.31
N LEU A 451 -29.78 0.04 27.31
CA LEU A 451 -28.74 0.65 26.48
C LEU A 451 -28.76 0.08 25.05
N LYS A 452 -29.10 0.92 24.07
CA LYS A 452 -28.92 0.69 22.63
C LYS A 452 -27.80 1.59 22.08
N SER A 453 -27.13 1.05 21.05
CA SER A 453 -25.98 1.56 20.31
C SER A 453 -26.17 2.93 19.65
N LEU A 454 -25.12 3.75 19.63
CA LEU A 454 -25.04 5.00 18.87
C LEU A 454 -24.45 4.75 17.48
N SER A 455 -25.23 5.09 16.45
CA SER A 455 -24.84 5.24 15.05
C SER A 455 -24.54 6.71 14.77
N TYR A 456 -23.46 7.00 14.03
CA TYR A 456 -23.13 8.35 13.54
C TYR A 456 -23.32 8.39 12.02
N ASP A 457 -24.43 8.99 11.58
CA ASP A 457 -24.60 9.49 10.21
C ASP A 457 -24.72 11.02 10.27
N ARG A 458 -23.95 11.70 9.42
CA ARG A 458 -23.93 13.17 9.30
C ARG A 458 -24.20 13.54 7.83
N PRO A 459 -25.24 14.34 7.52
CA PRO A 459 -25.42 14.91 6.19
C PRO A 459 -24.75 16.30 6.06
N PRO A 460 -24.52 16.81 4.82
CA PRO A 460 -23.65 17.95 4.56
C PRO A 460 -24.40 19.30 4.57
N LEU A 461 -23.68 20.35 4.97
CA LEU A 461 -24.14 21.74 4.90
C LEU A 461 -23.70 22.38 3.57
N ARG A 462 -24.68 22.89 2.82
CA ARG A 462 -24.50 23.91 1.78
C ARG A 462 -24.47 25.28 2.44
N GLN A 463 -23.50 26.11 2.06
CA GLN A 463 -23.71 27.49 1.59
C GLN A 463 -22.54 27.86 0.67
#